data_AF-A0A9W9IN61-F1
#
_entry.id   AF-A0A9W9IN61-F1
#
_cell.length_a   1.000
_cell.length_b   1.000
_cell.length_c   1.000
_cell.angle_alpha   90.00
_cell.angle_beta   90.00
_cell.angle_gamma   90.00
#
_symmetry.space_group_name_H-M   'P 1'
#
loop_
_entity.id
_entity.type
_entity.pdbx_description
1 polymer ?
#
loop_
_entity_poly.entity_id
_entity_poly.type
_entity_poly.pdbx_seq_one_letter_code
_entity_poly.pdbx_strand_id
1 'polypeptide(L)'
;MARPTPSSLTQAMQALRLRSSSTHRPLARFSRRTVRAYATEAQPTTVVQAAPEIDFQTFTRDPARIVPASPSYFSGNPRFIDHVLRLESLQAKYSALPTVPATEAPRMAWFKLPQFREFVGEIVPTKKYRSLLKILQRLNRIKPQKVPGEVRTALAAFLRPGNPYSTKVVPRPVDENGCARAKGKRKESTAVVQLVEGEGEILVNGKSLVEVFQRVHDRESALWALRCTQRLDKYNAFITVKGGGITGQAEAITLAIARALLLHEPGLKPLLRRAGVITVDARRVERKKPGHVKARKMPTWVKR
;
A
#
# COMPACT_ATOMS: atom_id res chain seq x y z
N MET A 1 -30.02 79.57 4.50
CA MET A 1 -28.59 79.57 4.13
C MET A 1 -27.98 78.23 4.53
N ALA A 2 -27.38 77.53 3.56
CA ALA A 2 -26.60 76.30 3.58
C ALA A 2 -26.88 75.23 4.68
N ARG A 3 -27.50 74.10 4.28
CA ARG A 3 -27.32 72.82 4.99
C ARG A 3 -26.01 72.15 4.51
N PRO A 4 -25.22 71.52 5.40
CA PRO A 4 -23.93 70.95 5.07
C PRO A 4 -24.08 69.68 4.22
N THR A 5 -23.27 69.58 3.16
CA THR A 5 -23.15 68.39 2.32
C THR A 5 -22.42 67.27 3.07
N PRO A 6 -23.01 66.07 3.26
CA PRO A 6 -22.25 64.92 3.72
C PRO A 6 -21.27 64.44 2.63
N SER A 7 -20.11 64.02 3.10
CA SER A 7 -18.90 63.68 2.37
C SER A 7 -19.06 62.51 1.39
N SER A 8 -18.18 62.46 0.40
CA SER A 8 -18.04 61.40 -0.62
C SER A 8 -17.86 59.97 -0.06
N LEU A 9 -17.68 59.82 1.26
CA LEU A 9 -17.64 58.54 1.97
C LEU A 9 -19.04 57.96 2.27
N THR A 10 -20.09 58.79 2.35
CA THR A 10 -21.46 58.30 2.60
C THR A 10 -22.15 57.85 1.30
N GLN A 11 -21.74 58.38 0.15
CA GLN A 11 -22.21 57.95 -1.18
C GLN A 11 -21.61 56.61 -1.64
N ALA A 12 -20.39 56.27 -1.19
CA ALA A 12 -19.76 54.99 -1.50
C ALA A 12 -20.40 53.79 -0.75
N MET A 13 -21.16 54.06 0.32
CA MET A 13 -21.86 53.00 1.09
C MET A 13 -23.31 52.74 0.65
N GLN A 14 -23.87 53.52 -0.28
CA GLN A 14 -25.22 53.29 -0.83
C GLN A 14 -25.24 52.56 -2.19
N ALA A 15 -24.08 52.24 -2.78
CA ALA A 15 -23.96 51.47 -4.03
C ALA A 15 -23.80 49.95 -3.82
N LEU A 16 -24.36 49.40 -2.73
CA LEU A 16 -24.43 47.97 -2.45
C LEU A 16 -25.88 47.53 -2.22
N ARG A 17 -26.72 47.78 -3.23
CA ARG A 17 -27.99 47.08 -3.41
C ARG A 17 -28.13 46.72 -4.88
N LEU A 18 -27.81 45.47 -5.23
CA LEU A 18 -28.67 44.57 -6.01
C LEU A 18 -27.95 43.24 -6.32
N ARG A 19 -28.69 42.16 -6.03
CA ARG A 19 -28.57 40.77 -6.54
C ARG A 19 -27.46 39.87 -6.00
N SER A 20 -27.67 39.39 -4.77
CA SER A 20 -27.30 38.03 -4.39
C SER A 20 -28.58 37.20 -4.18
N SER A 21 -28.78 36.16 -5.00
CA SER A 21 -29.82 35.15 -4.79
C SER A 21 -29.38 34.23 -3.65
N SER A 22 -29.71 34.63 -2.42
CA SER A 22 -29.61 33.80 -1.21
C SER A 22 -30.79 32.82 -1.15
N THR A 23 -30.58 31.57 -1.53
CA THR A 23 -31.46 30.48 -1.13
C THR A 23 -31.04 30.02 0.26
N HIS A 24 -31.75 30.49 1.29
CA HIS A 24 -31.63 29.97 2.65
C HIS A 24 -32.02 28.49 2.69
N ARG A 25 -31.05 27.64 3.05
CA ARG A 25 -31.30 26.23 3.41
C ARG A 25 -31.55 26.16 4.91
N PRO A 26 -32.72 25.70 5.38
CA PRO A 26 -32.95 25.56 6.82
C PRO A 26 -32.13 24.41 7.39
N LEU A 27 -31.56 24.63 8.58
CA LEU A 27 -30.87 23.63 9.38
C LEU A 27 -31.88 22.64 9.97
N ALA A 28 -31.99 21.45 9.37
CA ALA A 28 -32.70 20.33 9.96
C ALA A 28 -31.82 19.65 11.03
N ARG A 29 -32.33 19.56 12.26
CA ARG A 29 -31.76 18.74 13.34
C ARG A 29 -31.69 17.27 12.88
N PHE A 30 -30.49 16.73 12.72
CA PHE A 30 -30.31 15.29 12.51
C PHE A 30 -30.51 14.54 13.83
N SER A 31 -31.76 14.20 14.15
CA SER A 31 -32.05 13.04 14.98
C SER A 31 -31.71 11.80 14.15
N ARG A 32 -30.62 11.10 14.49
CA ARG A 32 -30.32 9.78 13.91
C ARG A 32 -31.28 8.76 14.51
N ARG A 33 -32.52 8.74 14.01
CA ARG A 33 -33.30 7.49 13.98
C ARG A 33 -32.75 6.65 12.83
N THR A 34 -32.03 5.60 13.17
CA THR A 34 -31.68 4.54 12.21
C THR A 34 -32.96 3.82 11.80
N VAL A 35 -33.64 4.34 10.79
CA VAL A 35 -34.60 3.55 10.03
C VAL A 35 -33.78 2.77 9.02
N ARG A 36 -33.89 1.44 9.07
CA ARG A 36 -33.37 0.56 8.01
C ARG A 36 -34.02 1.01 6.70
N ALA A 37 -33.28 1.73 5.87
CA ALA A 37 -33.67 1.95 4.49
C ALA A 37 -33.47 0.62 3.76
N TYR A 38 -34.57 -0.11 3.56
CA TYR A 38 -34.61 -1.10 2.50
C TYR A 38 -34.34 -0.36 1.19
N ALA A 39 -33.43 -0.90 0.39
CA ALA A 39 -33.08 -0.34 -0.91
C ALA A 39 -34.29 -0.46 -1.85
N THR A 40 -35.17 0.53 -1.77
CA THR A 40 -36.28 0.74 -2.70
C THR A 40 -36.04 2.03 -3.48
N GLU A 41 -34.81 2.23 -3.96
CA GLU A 41 -34.63 3.04 -5.15
C GLU A 41 -35.08 2.16 -6.31
N ALA A 42 -36.28 2.42 -6.82
CA ALA A 42 -36.76 1.84 -8.05
C ALA A 42 -35.76 2.19 -9.15
N GLN A 43 -34.93 1.21 -9.52
CA GLN A 43 -34.22 1.23 -10.79
C GLN A 43 -35.27 1.56 -11.86
N PRO A 44 -34.98 2.47 -12.81
CA PRO A 44 -35.91 2.73 -13.90
C PRO A 44 -36.29 1.37 -14.46
N THR A 45 -37.59 1.08 -14.49
CA THR A 45 -38.13 -0.21 -14.91
C THR A 45 -37.55 -0.47 -16.29
N THR A 46 -36.45 -1.22 -16.36
CA THR A 46 -35.98 -1.79 -17.61
C THR A 46 -37.16 -2.63 -18.02
N VAL A 47 -37.89 -2.17 -19.03
CA VAL A 47 -38.98 -2.93 -19.62
C VAL A 47 -38.35 -4.28 -19.93
N VAL A 48 -38.67 -5.29 -19.13
CA VAL A 48 -38.20 -6.65 -19.37
C VAL A 48 -39.03 -7.07 -20.56
N GLN A 49 -38.57 -6.67 -21.74
CA GLN A 49 -39.16 -7.05 -22.99
C GLN A 49 -39.04 -8.57 -23.03
N ALA A 50 -40.19 -9.24 -23.06
CA ALA A 50 -40.21 -10.68 -23.24
C ALA A 50 -39.34 -11.01 -24.45
N ALA A 51 -38.52 -12.06 -24.33
CA ALA A 51 -37.77 -12.54 -25.47
C ALA A 51 -38.74 -12.70 -26.65
N PRO A 52 -38.38 -12.25 -27.86
CA PRO A 52 -39.24 -12.41 -29.03
C PRO A 52 -39.64 -13.87 -29.18
N GLU A 53 -40.86 -14.10 -29.68
CA GLU A 53 -41.35 -15.45 -29.94
C GLU A 53 -40.32 -16.22 -30.78
N ILE A 54 -39.95 -17.41 -30.30
CA ILE A 54 -39.00 -18.26 -31.00
C ILE A 54 -39.72 -18.76 -32.25
N ASP A 55 -39.29 -18.27 -33.41
CA ASP A 55 -39.83 -18.73 -34.69
C ASP A 55 -39.34 -20.15 -34.99
N PHE A 56 -40.20 -21.14 -34.76
CA PHE A 56 -39.90 -22.55 -34.99
C PHE A 56 -39.80 -22.91 -36.48
N GLN A 57 -40.17 -22.01 -37.39
CA GLN A 57 -40.06 -22.23 -38.83
C GLN A 57 -38.62 -22.05 -39.35
N THR A 58 -37.78 -21.31 -38.62
CA THR A 58 -36.39 -21.01 -38.99
C THR A 58 -35.38 -21.98 -38.38
N PHE A 59 -35.81 -23.00 -37.64
CA PHE A 59 -34.91 -24.06 -37.16
C PHE A 59 -34.46 -24.92 -38.34
N THR A 60 -33.34 -24.54 -38.98
CA THR A 60 -32.63 -25.46 -39.86
C THR A 60 -32.22 -26.68 -39.03
N ARG A 61 -32.81 -27.83 -39.35
CA ARG A 61 -32.42 -29.14 -38.80
C ARG A 61 -31.12 -29.59 -39.46
N ASP A 62 -30.10 -28.74 -39.44
CA ASP A 62 -28.78 -29.12 -39.89
C ASP A 62 -28.22 -30.15 -38.91
N PRO A 63 -27.74 -31.31 -39.37
CA PRO A 63 -27.17 -32.31 -38.47
C PRO A 63 -25.92 -31.73 -37.79
N ALA A 64 -26.06 -31.35 -36.52
CA ALA A 64 -24.98 -30.77 -35.73
C ALA A 64 -24.14 -31.88 -35.08
N ARG A 65 -22.83 -31.91 -35.37
CA ARG A 65 -21.86 -32.73 -34.64
C ARG A 65 -21.22 -31.91 -33.54
N ILE A 66 -21.24 -32.42 -32.31
CA ILE A 66 -20.52 -31.79 -31.18
C ILE A 66 -19.02 -32.01 -31.40
N VAL A 67 -18.27 -30.92 -31.56
CA VAL A 67 -16.81 -30.91 -31.70
C VAL A 67 -16.23 -30.09 -30.55
N PRO A 68 -15.16 -30.54 -29.87
CA PRO A 68 -14.53 -29.75 -28.82
C PRO A 68 -13.98 -28.43 -29.38
N ALA A 69 -14.11 -27.36 -28.59
CA ALA A 69 -13.66 -26.02 -29.01
C ALA A 69 -12.13 -25.89 -29.10
N SER A 70 -11.38 -26.59 -28.24
CA SER A 70 -9.91 -26.53 -28.21
C SER A 70 -9.28 -27.65 -29.04
N PRO A 71 -8.24 -27.36 -29.86
CA PRO A 71 -7.48 -28.39 -30.55
C PRO A 71 -6.76 -29.34 -29.59
N SER A 72 -6.38 -28.85 -28.40
CA SER A 72 -5.66 -29.63 -27.38
C SER A 72 -6.59 -30.28 -26.35
N TYR A 73 -7.88 -30.45 -26.67
CA TYR A 73 -8.91 -30.95 -25.74
C TYR A 73 -8.54 -32.24 -25.00
N PHE A 74 -7.96 -33.21 -25.70
CA PHE A 74 -7.58 -34.52 -25.12
C PHE A 74 -6.24 -34.50 -24.38
N SER A 75 -5.61 -33.33 -24.25
CA SER A 75 -4.43 -33.17 -23.42
C SER A 75 -4.79 -33.03 -21.94
N GLY A 76 -3.87 -33.34 -21.03
CA GLY A 76 -4.14 -33.17 -19.59
C GLY A 76 -4.37 -31.72 -19.15
N ASN A 77 -3.84 -30.74 -19.89
CA ASN A 77 -3.95 -29.31 -19.59
C ASN A 77 -4.28 -28.52 -20.88
N PRO A 78 -5.53 -28.57 -21.37
CA PRO A 78 -5.90 -28.03 -22.69
C PRO A 78 -5.70 -26.52 -22.79
N ARG A 79 -6.20 -25.73 -21.83
CA ARG A 79 -6.10 -24.27 -21.92
C ARG A 79 -4.65 -23.79 -21.82
N PHE A 80 -3.84 -24.44 -20.99
CA PHE A 80 -2.41 -24.15 -20.94
C PHE A 80 -1.73 -24.43 -22.29
N ILE A 81 -2.03 -25.57 -22.92
CA ILE A 81 -1.42 -25.96 -24.19
C ILE A 81 -1.85 -25.01 -25.31
N ASP A 82 -3.11 -24.60 -25.35
CA ASP A 82 -3.59 -23.61 -26.33
C ASP A 82 -2.82 -22.28 -26.22
N HIS A 83 -2.54 -21.82 -24.99
CA HIS A 83 -1.70 -20.65 -24.76
C HIS A 83 -0.25 -20.86 -25.23
N VAL A 84 0.34 -22.02 -24.97
CA VAL A 84 1.70 -22.36 -25.43
C VAL A 84 1.74 -22.36 -26.96
N LEU A 85 0.82 -23.07 -27.62
CA LEU A 85 0.75 -23.17 -29.08
C LEU A 85 0.56 -21.79 -29.73
N ARG A 86 -0.28 -20.94 -29.13
CA ARG A 86 -0.46 -19.55 -29.59
C ARG A 86 0.83 -18.73 -29.48
N LEU A 87 1.61 -18.90 -28.41
CA LEU A 87 2.87 -18.18 -28.25
C LEU A 87 3.99 -18.74 -29.13
N GLU A 88 4.04 -20.06 -29.32
CA GLU A 88 4.99 -20.73 -30.22
C GLU A 88 4.73 -20.36 -31.68
N SER A 89 3.47 -20.27 -32.11
CA SER A 89 3.14 -19.83 -33.48
C SER A 89 3.56 -18.38 -33.72
N LEU A 90 3.36 -17.49 -32.74
CA LEU A 90 3.87 -16.11 -32.80
C LEU A 90 5.40 -16.06 -32.80
N GLN A 91 6.06 -16.89 -31.99
CA GLN A 91 7.51 -16.98 -31.96
C GLN A 91 8.08 -17.47 -33.30
N ALA A 92 7.44 -18.46 -33.93
CA ALA A 92 7.83 -18.98 -35.24
C ALA A 92 7.64 -17.92 -36.33
N LYS A 93 6.46 -17.28 -36.39
CA LYS A 93 6.10 -16.22 -37.34
C LYS A 93 7.06 -15.02 -37.28
N TYR A 94 7.49 -14.64 -36.08
CA TYR A 94 8.34 -13.47 -35.85
C TYR A 94 9.79 -13.82 -35.44
N SER A 95 10.24 -15.04 -35.77
CA SER A 95 11.57 -15.53 -35.42
C SER A 95 12.70 -14.70 -36.02
N ALA A 96 12.52 -14.20 -37.25
CA ALA A 96 13.47 -13.40 -38.01
C ALA A 96 13.67 -11.96 -37.50
N LEU A 97 12.82 -11.48 -36.59
CA LEU A 97 12.94 -10.11 -36.08
C LEU A 97 14.18 -9.95 -35.18
N PRO A 98 14.89 -8.82 -35.28
CA PRO A 98 16.07 -8.57 -34.47
C PRO A 98 15.70 -8.47 -32.98
N THR A 99 16.53 -9.10 -32.15
CA THR A 99 16.35 -9.10 -30.69
C THR A 99 17.33 -8.19 -29.99
N VAL A 100 16.97 -7.78 -28.78
CA VAL A 100 17.76 -6.94 -27.89
C VAL A 100 18.35 -7.80 -26.75
N PRO A 101 19.53 -7.47 -26.21
CA PRO A 101 20.01 -8.05 -24.95
C PRO A 101 18.99 -7.86 -23.82
N ALA A 102 19.05 -8.74 -22.82
CA ALA A 102 18.09 -8.77 -21.72
C ALA A 102 18.07 -7.46 -20.88
N THR A 103 19.16 -6.70 -20.88
CA THR A 103 19.30 -5.43 -20.14
C THR A 103 18.43 -4.31 -20.73
N GLU A 104 18.30 -4.27 -22.06
CA GLU A 104 17.58 -3.22 -22.78
C GLU A 104 16.08 -3.53 -22.94
N ALA A 105 15.69 -4.80 -22.79
CA ALA A 105 14.29 -5.21 -22.90
C ALA A 105 13.42 -4.59 -21.77
N PRO A 106 12.18 -4.18 -22.07
CA PRO A 106 11.31 -3.57 -21.07
C PRO A 106 10.99 -4.57 -19.95
N ARG A 107 10.97 -4.06 -18.70
CA ARG A 107 10.64 -4.86 -17.51
C ARG A 107 9.14 -5.14 -17.48
N MET A 108 8.76 -6.40 -17.68
CA MET A 108 7.36 -6.84 -17.65
C MET A 108 7.06 -7.63 -16.37
N ALA A 109 5.96 -7.28 -15.70
CA ALA A 109 5.48 -7.97 -14.50
C ALA A 109 4.56 -9.13 -14.90
N TRP A 110 5.15 -10.24 -15.33
CA TRP A 110 4.41 -11.46 -15.65
C TRP A 110 3.64 -11.99 -14.42
N PHE A 111 2.61 -12.79 -14.67
CA PHE A 111 1.98 -13.59 -13.60
C PHE A 111 3.03 -14.39 -12.82
N LYS A 112 2.72 -14.75 -11.57
CA LYS A 112 3.44 -15.83 -10.86
C LYS A 112 2.70 -17.14 -11.09
N LEU A 113 3.37 -18.28 -10.87
CA LEU A 113 2.76 -19.60 -11.08
C LEU A 113 1.38 -19.77 -10.39
N PRO A 114 1.16 -19.37 -9.12
CA PRO A 114 -0.17 -19.50 -8.51
C PRO A 114 -1.25 -18.68 -9.22
N GLN A 115 -0.93 -17.43 -9.57
CA GLN A 115 -1.85 -16.55 -10.29
C GLN A 115 -2.13 -17.06 -11.70
N PHE A 116 -1.13 -17.64 -12.34
CA PHE A 116 -1.30 -18.23 -13.66
C PHE A 116 -2.21 -19.47 -13.62
N ARG A 117 -2.10 -20.30 -12.58
CA ARG A 117 -3.03 -21.42 -12.37
C ARG A 117 -4.47 -20.95 -12.16
N GLU A 118 -4.65 -19.87 -11.41
CA GLU A 118 -5.95 -19.24 -11.21
C GLU A 118 -6.51 -18.65 -12.52
N PHE A 119 -5.67 -17.98 -13.30
CA PHE A 119 -6.02 -17.42 -14.61
C PHE A 119 -6.49 -18.50 -15.60
N VAL A 120 -5.80 -19.64 -15.67
CA VAL A 120 -6.14 -20.74 -16.58
C VAL A 120 -7.25 -21.65 -16.00
N GLY A 121 -7.32 -21.74 -14.68
CA GLY A 121 -8.17 -22.70 -13.97
C GLY A 121 -7.63 -24.14 -14.00
N GLU A 122 -6.33 -24.33 -14.26
CA GLU A 122 -5.69 -25.65 -14.40
C GLU A 122 -4.47 -25.79 -13.50
N ILE A 123 -4.17 -27.03 -13.10
CA ILE A 123 -2.97 -27.35 -12.32
C ILE A 123 -1.78 -27.48 -13.28
N VAL A 124 -1.05 -26.38 -13.45
CA VAL A 124 0.14 -26.36 -14.32
C VAL A 124 1.41 -26.70 -13.52
N PRO A 125 2.19 -27.72 -13.90
CA PRO A 125 3.50 -28.01 -13.31
C PRO A 125 4.51 -26.87 -13.50
N THR A 126 5.38 -26.67 -12.51
CA THR A 126 6.40 -25.59 -12.54
C THR A 126 7.31 -25.68 -13.77
N LYS A 127 7.67 -26.88 -14.22
CA LYS A 127 8.50 -27.09 -15.41
C LYS A 127 7.83 -26.53 -16.67
N LYS A 128 6.55 -26.86 -16.90
CA LYS A 128 5.77 -26.37 -18.05
C LYS A 128 5.66 -24.85 -18.04
N TYR A 129 5.40 -24.27 -16.87
CA TYR A 129 5.32 -22.82 -16.72
C TYR A 129 6.67 -22.11 -16.95
N ARG A 130 7.80 -22.69 -16.51
CA ARG A 130 9.14 -22.16 -16.82
C ARG A 130 9.41 -22.17 -18.33
N SER A 131 8.96 -23.19 -19.06
CA SER A 131 9.07 -23.22 -20.53
C SER A 131 8.25 -22.10 -21.19
N LEU A 132 7.00 -21.90 -20.75
CA LEU A 132 6.16 -20.78 -21.20
C LEU A 132 6.84 -19.43 -20.98
N LEU A 133 7.46 -19.22 -19.80
CA LEU A 133 8.18 -17.97 -19.50
C LEU A 133 9.36 -17.72 -20.46
N LYS A 134 10.07 -18.77 -20.90
CA LYS A 134 11.15 -18.61 -21.89
C LYS A 134 10.61 -18.09 -23.22
N ILE A 135 9.45 -18.57 -23.66
CA ILE A 135 8.79 -18.12 -24.89
C ILE A 135 8.37 -16.65 -24.74
N LEU A 136 7.71 -16.29 -23.63
CA LEU A 136 7.33 -14.91 -23.34
C LEU A 136 8.54 -13.96 -23.30
N GLN A 137 9.63 -14.38 -22.65
CA GLN A 137 10.87 -13.61 -22.61
C GLN A 137 11.50 -13.46 -24.00
N ARG A 138 11.46 -14.51 -24.84
CA ARG A 138 11.96 -14.45 -26.22
C ARG A 138 11.17 -13.46 -27.08
N LEU A 139 9.85 -13.41 -26.92
CA LEU A 139 8.97 -12.45 -27.60
C LEU A 139 9.18 -11.02 -27.09
N ASN A 140 9.35 -10.83 -25.78
CA ASN A 140 9.63 -9.51 -25.18
C ASN A 140 10.99 -8.92 -25.63
N ARG A 141 11.94 -9.77 -26.03
CA ARG A 141 13.25 -9.32 -26.53
C ARG A 141 13.22 -8.79 -27.95
N ILE A 142 12.08 -8.77 -28.66
CA ILE A 142 11.98 -8.12 -29.97
C ILE A 142 12.15 -6.60 -29.79
N LYS A 143 12.89 -5.94 -30.71
CA LYS A 143 13.09 -4.49 -30.66
C LYS A 143 11.75 -3.74 -30.53
N PRO A 144 11.56 -2.82 -29.56
CA PRO A 144 10.28 -2.15 -29.29
C PRO A 144 9.62 -1.49 -30.51
N GLN A 145 10.43 -0.94 -31.42
CA GLN A 145 9.98 -0.29 -32.66
C GLN A 145 9.32 -1.26 -33.65
N LYS A 146 9.70 -2.55 -33.62
CA LYS A 146 9.26 -3.58 -34.58
C LYS A 146 8.29 -4.60 -33.96
N VAL A 147 7.76 -4.33 -32.76
CA VAL A 147 6.83 -5.27 -32.11
C VAL A 147 5.46 -5.19 -32.80
N PRO A 148 4.98 -6.30 -33.40
CA PRO A 148 3.67 -6.33 -34.03
C PRO A 148 2.56 -6.26 -32.96
N GLY A 149 1.39 -5.74 -33.36
CA GLY A 149 0.23 -5.60 -32.47
C GLY A 149 -0.23 -6.94 -31.87
N GLU A 150 -0.18 -8.02 -32.66
CA GLU A 150 -0.53 -9.38 -32.22
C GLU A 150 0.30 -9.84 -31.02
N VAL A 151 1.62 -9.61 -31.07
CA VAL A 151 2.54 -9.97 -29.99
C VAL A 151 2.27 -9.09 -28.77
N ARG A 152 2.00 -7.80 -28.97
CA ARG A 152 1.65 -6.89 -27.87
C ARG A 152 0.40 -7.35 -27.12
N THR A 153 -0.66 -7.71 -27.85
CA THR A 153 -1.90 -8.24 -27.27
C THR A 153 -1.67 -9.57 -26.55
N ALA A 154 -0.89 -10.48 -27.16
CA ALA A 154 -0.55 -11.75 -26.53
C ALA A 154 0.25 -11.57 -25.25
N LEU A 155 1.27 -10.71 -25.24
CA LEU A 155 2.07 -10.42 -24.05
C LEU A 155 1.24 -9.73 -22.96
N ALA A 156 0.34 -8.82 -23.33
CA ALA A 156 -0.53 -8.13 -22.39
C ALA A 156 -1.46 -9.08 -21.63
N ALA A 157 -1.90 -10.18 -22.26
CA ALA A 157 -2.74 -11.19 -21.61
C ALA A 157 -2.04 -11.92 -20.44
N PHE A 158 -0.71 -11.97 -20.41
CA PHE A 158 0.06 -12.62 -19.34
C PHE A 158 0.62 -11.64 -18.30
N LEU A 159 0.24 -10.36 -18.38
CA LEU A 159 0.63 -9.36 -17.40
C LEU A 159 -0.23 -9.46 -16.15
N ARG A 160 0.42 -9.34 -15.00
CA ARG A 160 -0.26 -9.23 -13.70
C ARG A 160 -1.11 -7.96 -13.66
N PRO A 161 -2.36 -8.02 -13.17
CA PRO A 161 -3.14 -6.81 -12.89
C PRO A 161 -2.48 -6.02 -11.76
N GLY A 162 -2.23 -4.73 -12.01
CA GLY A 162 -1.51 -3.84 -11.11
C GLY A 162 0.02 -3.94 -11.27
N ASN A 163 0.68 -2.78 -11.28
CA ASN A 163 2.14 -2.72 -11.36
C ASN A 163 2.73 -2.91 -9.93
N PRO A 164 3.37 -4.05 -9.61
CA PRO A 164 3.93 -4.27 -8.27
C PRO A 164 5.08 -3.30 -7.94
N TYR A 165 5.63 -2.61 -8.95
CA TYR A 165 6.71 -1.64 -8.81
C TYR A 165 6.22 -0.18 -8.74
N SER A 166 4.92 0.08 -8.94
CA SER A 166 4.38 1.44 -8.87
C SER A 166 4.07 1.91 -7.46
N THR A 167 4.01 0.99 -6.48
CA THR A 167 3.76 1.34 -5.07
C THR A 167 4.99 2.06 -4.49
N LYS A 168 5.08 3.36 -4.72
CA LYS A 168 6.00 4.24 -4.01
C LYS A 168 5.36 4.62 -2.68
N VAL A 169 6.01 4.31 -1.57
CA VAL A 169 5.57 4.81 -0.26
C VAL A 169 5.85 6.32 -0.24
N VAL A 170 4.80 7.14 -0.14
CA VAL A 170 4.94 8.59 -0.03
C VAL A 170 5.64 8.88 1.31
N PRO A 171 6.80 9.56 1.32
CA PRO A 171 7.42 9.97 2.58
C PRO A 171 6.49 10.94 3.29
N ARG A 172 6.42 10.88 4.62
CA ARG A 172 5.67 11.88 5.37
C ARG A 172 6.44 13.20 5.32
N PRO A 173 5.78 14.32 4.98
CA PRO A 173 6.42 15.62 5.09
C PRO A 173 6.65 15.99 6.56
N VAL A 174 7.56 16.93 6.76
CA VAL A 174 7.72 17.66 8.04
C VAL A 174 6.56 18.66 8.15
N ASP A 175 6.06 18.89 9.36
CA ASP A 175 4.96 19.84 9.62
C ASP A 175 5.42 21.29 9.37
N GLU A 176 4.47 22.24 9.27
CA GLU A 176 4.72 23.67 8.99
C GLU A 176 5.73 24.32 9.98
N ASN A 177 5.73 23.86 11.23
CA ASN A 177 6.61 24.36 12.29
C ASN A 177 8.01 23.70 12.26
N GLY A 178 8.39 23.01 11.18
CA GLY A 178 9.64 22.25 11.13
C GLY A 178 9.65 21.04 12.07
N CYS A 179 8.48 20.55 12.49
CA CYS A 179 8.37 19.44 13.43
C CYS A 179 8.22 18.10 12.71
N ALA A 180 9.14 17.17 12.98
CA ALA A 180 9.06 15.79 12.49
C ALA A 180 8.40 14.90 13.55
N ARG A 181 7.17 14.43 13.26
CA ARG A 181 6.43 13.55 14.17
C ARG A 181 6.60 12.06 13.83
N ALA A 182 7.09 11.29 14.79
CA ALA A 182 7.29 9.86 14.63
C ALA A 182 6.79 9.04 15.83
N LYS A 183 6.60 7.73 15.58
CA LYS A 183 6.16 6.77 16.59
C LYS A 183 7.12 5.59 16.70
N GLY A 184 7.40 5.17 17.92
CA GLY A 184 8.16 3.98 18.26
C GLY A 184 7.38 3.08 19.21
N LYS A 185 7.63 1.78 19.16
CA LYS A 185 6.99 0.79 20.03
C LYS A 185 8.01 -0.26 20.44
N ARG A 186 7.94 -0.68 21.70
CA ARG A 186 8.73 -1.77 22.24
C ARG A 186 7.97 -2.48 23.35
N LYS A 187 7.77 -3.79 23.21
CA LYS A 187 6.91 -4.58 24.11
C LYS A 187 5.53 -3.91 24.24
N GLU A 188 5.22 -3.38 25.40
CA GLU A 188 3.96 -2.66 25.69
C GLU A 188 4.13 -1.14 25.69
N SER A 189 5.36 -0.64 25.60
CA SER A 189 5.68 0.77 25.57
C SER A 189 5.45 1.36 24.19
N THR A 190 4.82 2.53 24.18
CA THR A 190 4.59 3.34 22.99
C THR A 190 5.17 4.72 23.21
N ALA A 191 5.94 5.21 22.24
CA ALA A 191 6.56 6.52 22.26
C ALA A 191 6.13 7.31 21.03
N VAL A 192 5.75 8.57 21.23
CA VAL A 192 5.52 9.55 20.18
C VAL A 192 6.50 10.67 20.39
N VAL A 193 7.24 11.02 19.35
CA VAL A 193 8.28 12.05 19.39
C VAL A 193 7.93 13.15 18.40
N GLN A 194 8.07 14.38 18.86
CA GLN A 194 8.11 15.60 18.08
C GLN A 194 9.56 16.08 18.09
N LEU A 195 10.22 15.98 16.94
CA LEU A 195 11.62 16.36 16.79
C LEU A 195 11.71 17.67 16.00
N VAL A 196 12.36 18.66 16.59
CA VAL A 196 12.52 20.01 16.03
C VAL A 196 14.02 20.35 16.05
N GLU A 197 14.49 21.16 15.12
CA GLU A 197 15.87 21.67 15.15
C GLU A 197 16.05 22.62 16.35
N GLY A 198 17.15 22.49 17.09
CA GLY A 198 17.37 23.24 18.34
C GLY A 198 18.68 22.87 19.04
N GLU A 199 18.79 23.20 20.33
CA GLU A 199 20.03 23.13 21.12
C GLU A 199 20.31 21.78 21.81
N GLY A 200 19.47 20.76 21.58
CA GLY A 200 19.65 19.43 22.18
C GLY A 200 18.82 19.18 23.45
N GLU A 201 17.77 19.96 23.67
CA GLU A 201 16.87 19.77 24.81
C GLU A 201 15.96 18.55 24.62
N ILE A 202 15.95 17.66 25.62
CA ILE A 202 15.20 16.40 25.55
C ILE A 202 14.28 16.27 26.76
N LEU A 203 12.98 16.34 26.48
CA LEU A 203 11.92 16.27 27.48
C LEU A 203 11.06 15.02 27.28
N VAL A 204 10.92 14.22 28.33
CA VAL A 204 10.10 13.01 28.34
C VAL A 204 8.94 13.20 29.29
N ASN A 205 7.71 13.23 28.75
CA ASN A 205 6.48 13.53 29.49
C ASN A 205 6.58 14.83 30.31
N GLY A 206 7.24 15.85 29.76
CA GLY A 206 7.42 17.16 30.41
C GLY A 206 8.51 17.20 31.50
N LYS A 207 9.28 16.13 31.69
CA LYS A 207 10.40 16.06 32.64
C LYS A 207 11.73 15.87 31.93
N SER A 208 12.83 16.21 32.60
CA SER A 208 14.18 16.01 32.04
C SER A 208 14.52 14.52 31.88
N LEU A 209 15.39 14.20 30.92
CA LEU A 209 15.81 12.81 30.68
C LEU A 209 16.44 12.15 31.91
N VAL A 210 17.18 12.94 32.71
CA VAL A 210 17.91 12.49 33.91
C VAL A 210 16.94 12.08 35.02
N GLU A 211 15.86 12.83 35.20
CA GLU A 211 14.82 12.54 36.20
C GLU A 211 14.00 11.29 35.83
N VAL A 212 13.64 11.14 34.56
CA VAL A 212 12.78 10.03 34.11
C VAL A 212 13.54 8.71 34.10
N PHE A 213 14.76 8.71 33.56
CA PHE A 213 15.59 7.51 33.49
C PHE A 213 16.67 7.59 34.55
N GLN A 214 16.53 6.85 35.65
CA GLN A 214 17.55 6.81 36.70
C GLN A 214 18.83 6.09 36.24
N ARG A 215 18.68 5.06 35.40
CA ARG A 215 19.79 4.24 34.92
C ARG A 215 20.46 4.88 33.71
N VAL A 216 21.79 5.03 33.77
CA VAL A 216 22.60 5.61 32.68
C VAL A 216 22.41 4.86 31.35
N HIS A 217 22.35 3.52 31.39
CA HIS A 217 22.13 2.71 30.21
C HIS A 217 20.83 3.03 29.45
N ASP A 218 19.76 3.36 30.18
CA ASP A 218 18.47 3.69 29.56
C ASP A 218 18.54 5.09 28.91
N ARG A 219 19.28 6.03 29.52
CA ARG A 219 19.57 7.34 28.93
C ARG A 219 20.35 7.21 27.63
N GLU A 220 21.44 6.44 27.64
CA GLU A 220 22.25 6.21 26.44
C GLU A 220 21.44 5.52 25.33
N SER A 221 20.59 4.55 25.69
CA SER A 221 19.73 3.86 24.75
C SER A 221 18.73 4.81 24.08
N ALA A 222 18.06 5.67 24.86
CA ALA A 222 17.14 6.67 24.33
C ALA A 222 17.84 7.64 23.37
N LEU A 223 19.06 8.07 23.69
CA LEU A 223 19.87 9.00 22.89
C LEU A 223 20.61 8.36 21.72
N TRP A 224 20.65 7.02 21.64
CA TRP A 224 21.52 6.30 20.71
C TRP A 224 21.35 6.72 19.25
N ALA A 225 20.12 7.02 18.82
CA ALA A 225 19.83 7.49 17.46
C ALA A 225 20.49 8.84 17.12
N LEU A 226 20.53 9.77 18.08
CA LEU A 226 21.19 11.08 17.92
C LEU A 226 22.71 10.96 18.10
N ARG A 227 23.16 10.11 19.04
CA ARG A 227 24.58 9.87 19.30
C ARG A 227 25.28 9.24 18.10
N CYS A 228 24.70 8.18 17.51
CA CYS A 228 25.30 7.51 16.35
C CYS A 228 25.38 8.42 15.11
N THR A 229 24.48 9.40 15.01
CA THR A 229 24.45 10.39 13.93
C THR A 229 25.19 11.69 14.26
N GLN A 230 25.83 11.82 15.44
CA GLN A 230 26.51 13.04 15.88
C GLN A 230 25.60 14.30 15.80
N ARG A 231 24.35 14.15 16.22
CA ARG A 231 23.28 15.17 16.13
C ARG A 231 22.61 15.46 17.46
N LEU A 232 23.30 15.18 18.57
CA LEU A 232 22.76 15.44 19.91
C LEU A 232 22.45 16.92 20.11
N ASP A 233 23.36 17.80 19.71
CA ASP A 233 23.28 19.25 19.98
C ASP A 233 22.52 20.02 18.89
N LYS A 234 21.81 19.32 18.00
CA LYS A 234 21.13 19.92 16.83
C LYS A 234 19.61 19.80 16.87
N TYR A 235 19.08 18.93 17.72
CA TYR A 235 17.66 18.62 17.73
C TYR A 235 17.10 18.60 19.14
N ASN A 236 15.99 19.32 19.33
CA ASN A 236 15.16 19.24 20.51
C ASN A 236 14.13 18.12 20.32
N ALA A 237 13.98 17.26 21.33
CA ALA A 237 13.06 16.14 21.30
C ALA A 237 12.01 16.25 22.41
N PHE A 238 10.76 16.47 22.01
CA PHE A 238 9.60 16.41 22.90
C PHE A 238 8.94 15.05 22.77
N ILE A 239 8.95 14.29 23.86
CA ILE A 239 8.66 12.87 23.85
C ILE A 239 7.48 12.60 24.77
N THR A 240 6.43 11.98 24.23
CA THR A 240 5.32 11.43 25.02
C THR A 240 5.40 9.91 25.02
N VAL A 241 5.58 9.31 26.20
CA VAL A 241 5.62 7.85 26.38
C VAL A 241 4.47 7.35 27.24
N LYS A 242 3.90 6.19 26.85
CA LYS A 242 2.82 5.51 27.57
C LYS A 242 3.02 3.99 27.55
N GLY A 243 2.76 3.34 28.69
CA GLY A 243 2.77 1.89 28.84
C GLY A 243 4.15 1.23 29.00
N GLY A 244 4.13 -0.06 29.36
CA GLY A 244 5.32 -0.88 29.61
C GLY A 244 6.22 -0.37 30.75
N GLY A 245 7.46 -0.84 30.78
CA GLY A 245 8.46 -0.47 31.79
C GLY A 245 9.54 0.49 31.27
N ILE A 246 10.41 0.95 32.16
CA ILE A 246 11.44 1.98 31.90
C ILE A 246 12.33 1.64 30.70
N THR A 247 12.91 0.43 30.68
CA THR A 247 13.79 -0.02 29.59
C THR A 247 13.05 -0.14 28.25
N GLY A 248 11.80 -0.59 28.29
CA GLY A 248 10.94 -0.65 27.10
C GLY A 248 10.59 0.73 26.57
N GLN A 249 10.38 1.71 27.46
CA GLN A 249 10.15 3.10 27.07
C GLN A 249 11.39 3.72 26.42
N ALA A 250 12.58 3.52 27.00
CA ALA A 250 13.84 4.00 26.42
C ALA A 250 14.06 3.48 24.98
N GLU A 251 13.94 2.16 24.76
CA GLU A 251 14.09 1.57 23.43
C GLU A 251 12.97 2.01 22.45
N ALA A 252 11.75 2.24 22.93
CA ALA A 252 10.67 2.78 22.10
C ALA A 252 10.98 4.22 21.65
N ILE A 253 11.58 5.03 22.53
CA ILE A 253 12.05 6.38 22.22
C ILE A 253 13.12 6.33 21.13
N THR A 254 14.12 5.44 21.25
CA THR A 254 15.20 5.29 20.26
C THR A 254 14.65 5.11 18.85
N LEU A 255 13.69 4.20 18.69
CA LEU A 255 13.05 3.94 17.40
C LEU A 255 12.23 5.14 16.90
N ALA A 256 11.58 5.88 17.80
CA ALA A 256 10.80 7.05 17.45
C ALA A 256 11.70 8.20 16.97
N ILE A 257 12.78 8.51 17.70
CA ILE A 257 13.77 9.52 17.33
C ILE A 257 14.43 9.16 15.99
N ALA A 258 14.87 7.91 15.80
CA ALA A 258 15.46 7.47 14.54
C ALA A 258 14.51 7.66 13.35
N ARG A 259 13.21 7.44 13.54
CA ARG A 259 12.20 7.68 12.50
C ARG A 259 11.95 9.16 12.24
N ALA A 260 11.99 10.00 13.27
CA ALA A 260 11.84 11.45 13.11
C ALA A 260 13.06 12.04 12.38
N LEU A 261 14.28 11.62 12.73
CA LEU A 261 15.51 12.01 12.04
C LEU A 261 15.48 11.66 10.55
N LEU A 262 14.89 10.53 10.16
CA LEU A 262 14.74 10.15 8.76
C LEU A 262 13.80 11.05 7.96
N LEU A 263 12.88 11.76 8.62
CA LEU A 263 11.99 12.71 7.96
C LEU A 263 12.74 14.01 7.64
N HIS A 264 13.63 14.45 8.54
CA HIS A 264 14.51 15.59 8.31
C HIS A 264 15.62 15.26 7.30
N GLU A 265 16.34 14.16 7.51
CA GLU A 265 17.50 13.79 6.72
C GLU A 265 17.42 12.33 6.24
N PRO A 266 16.80 12.04 5.08
CA PRO A 266 16.64 10.67 4.58
C PRO A 266 17.98 9.99 4.23
N GLY A 267 19.04 10.78 4.00
CA GLY A 267 20.39 10.29 3.71
C GLY A 267 21.04 9.51 4.86
N LEU A 268 20.58 9.70 6.10
CA LEU A 268 21.14 9.01 7.29
C LEU A 268 20.69 7.55 7.43
N LYS A 269 19.74 7.10 6.60
CA LYS A 269 19.16 5.75 6.68
C LYS A 269 20.18 4.61 6.69
N PRO A 270 21.25 4.60 5.86
CA PRO A 270 22.23 3.52 5.89
C PRO A 270 23.03 3.49 7.20
N LEU A 271 23.28 4.64 7.82
CA LEU A 271 23.99 4.74 9.09
C LEU A 271 23.11 4.28 10.25
N LEU A 272 21.89 4.82 10.33
CA LEU A 272 20.89 4.43 11.34
C LEU A 272 20.52 2.95 11.25
N ARG A 273 20.54 2.36 10.04
CA ARG A 273 20.31 0.92 9.85
C ARG A 273 21.48 0.09 10.37
N ARG A 274 22.73 0.52 10.15
CA ARG A 274 23.93 -0.13 10.71
C ARG A 274 23.96 -0.05 12.24
N ALA A 275 23.53 1.07 12.80
CA ALA A 275 23.41 1.28 14.25
C ALA A 275 22.25 0.50 14.91
N GLY A 276 21.39 -0.16 14.13
CA GLY A 276 20.31 -1.01 14.64
C GLY A 276 19.06 -0.28 15.14
N VAL A 277 18.92 1.04 14.93
CA VAL A 277 17.86 1.87 15.54
C VAL A 277 16.56 1.98 14.73
N ILE A 278 16.56 1.56 13.46
CA ILE A 278 15.36 1.63 12.59
C ILE A 278 14.47 0.38 12.72
N THR A 279 15.07 -0.75 13.11
CA THR A 279 14.40 -2.05 13.15
C THR A 279 13.42 -2.10 14.32
N VAL A 280 12.19 -2.54 14.07
CA VAL A 280 11.21 -2.78 15.14
C VAL A 280 11.57 -4.09 15.81
N ASP A 281 11.91 -4.06 17.10
CA ASP A 281 12.16 -5.28 17.84
C ASP A 281 10.84 -6.01 18.16
N ALA A 282 10.63 -7.13 17.47
CA ALA A 282 9.43 -7.94 17.54
C ALA A 282 9.32 -8.82 18.80
N ARG A 283 10.35 -8.87 19.67
CA ARG A 283 10.30 -9.67 20.90
C ARG A 283 9.18 -9.18 21.82
N ARG A 284 8.28 -10.09 22.19
CA ARG A 284 7.13 -9.86 23.08
C ARG A 284 7.09 -10.93 24.15
N VAL A 285 6.47 -10.61 25.30
CA VAL A 285 6.21 -11.60 26.35
C VAL A 285 5.27 -12.67 25.80
N GLU A 286 5.71 -13.93 25.85
CA GLU A 286 4.89 -15.07 25.47
C GLU A 286 3.79 -15.31 26.51
N ARG A 287 2.60 -15.73 26.06
CA ARG A 287 1.51 -16.11 26.96
C ARG A 287 1.84 -17.39 27.76
N LYS A 288 1.20 -17.55 28.92
CA LYS A 288 1.21 -18.83 29.65
C LYS A 288 0.51 -19.92 28.81
N LYS A 289 1.08 -21.13 28.81
CA LYS A 289 0.50 -22.31 28.16
C LYS A 289 -0.11 -23.23 29.23
N PRO A 290 -1.23 -23.91 28.96
CA PRO A 290 -1.78 -24.90 29.89
C PRO A 290 -0.75 -26.02 30.14
N GLY A 291 -0.76 -26.59 31.35
CA GLY A 291 0.24 -27.58 31.79
C GLY A 291 1.65 -27.02 32.06
N HIS A 292 1.91 -25.73 31.79
CA HIS A 292 3.19 -25.08 32.08
C HIS A 292 3.03 -24.07 33.23
N VAL A 293 4.07 -23.93 34.05
CA VAL A 293 4.14 -22.95 35.14
C VAL A 293 4.27 -21.52 34.58
N LYS A 294 5.08 -21.34 33.53
CA LYS A 294 5.24 -20.08 32.77
C LYS A 294 5.06 -20.34 31.27
N ALA A 295 5.53 -19.45 30.40
CA ALA A 295 5.43 -19.65 28.94
C ALA A 295 6.11 -20.96 28.46
N ARG A 296 7.26 -21.31 29.07
CA ARG A 296 8.06 -22.50 28.73
C ARG A 296 8.43 -23.38 29.92
N LYS A 297 8.46 -22.83 31.14
CA LYS A 297 8.80 -23.58 32.36
C LYS A 297 7.73 -24.65 32.61
N MET A 298 8.09 -25.92 32.42
CA MET A 298 7.27 -27.06 32.82
C MET A 298 7.37 -27.27 34.34
N PRO A 299 6.33 -27.85 34.98
CA PRO A 299 6.49 -28.40 36.31
C PRO A 299 7.53 -29.52 36.32
N THR A 300 8.05 -29.87 37.50
CA THR A 300 8.99 -30.99 37.65
C THR A 300 8.34 -32.27 37.15
N TRP A 301 9.00 -32.97 36.21
CA TRP A 301 8.54 -34.25 35.68
C TRP A 301 9.11 -35.40 36.53
N VAL A 302 8.25 -36.35 36.89
CA VAL A 302 8.61 -37.54 37.68
C VAL A 302 8.44 -38.79 36.81
N LYS A 303 9.52 -39.56 36.61
CA LYS A 303 9.59 -40.67 35.64
C LYS A 303 8.95 -42.00 36.08
N ARG A 304 8.85 -42.22 37.39
CA ARG A 304 8.75 -43.53 38.09
C ARG A 304 8.19 -44.69 37.26
#